data_AF-J9PHT7-F1
#
_entry.id   AF-J9PHT7-F1
#
_cell.length_a   1.000
_cell.length_b   1.000
_cell.length_c   1.000
_cell.angle_alpha   90.00
_cell.angle_beta   90.00
_cell.angle_gamma   90.00
#
_symmetry.space_group_name_H-M   'P 1'
#
loop_
_entity.id
_entity.type
_entity.pdbx_description
1 polymer ?
#
loop_
_entity_poly.entity_id
_entity_poly.type
_entity_poly.pdbx_seq_one_letter_code
_entity_poly.pdbx_strand_id
1 'polypeptide(L)'
;MKLIMMISSLTSFLLNHPMLLMLTLLIQTTFISMSMGILYISFWFSYMMFLILIGSILILFTYMTSVASNEKFVIPYTLIMINVLLSLILIFSMKIFNNKIIMKSEIFSMNEKISLSKLFFMPMNFTFIVTIIYLLYTLLVVVKMSNMKKLIFNKN
;
A
#
# COMPACT_ATOMS: atom_id res chain seq x y z
N MET A 1 -4.11 8.53 14.02
CA MET A 1 -3.77 7.72 12.82
C MET A 1 -4.87 6.77 12.37
N LYS A 2 -5.46 5.90 13.22
CA LYS A 2 -6.55 4.99 12.80
C LYS A 2 -7.79 5.73 12.25
N LEU A 3 -8.23 6.81 12.91
CA LEU A 3 -9.34 7.65 12.42
C LEU A 3 -9.05 8.28 11.05
N ILE A 4 -7.82 8.75 10.84
CA ILE A 4 -7.36 9.32 9.56
C ILE A 4 -7.44 8.27 8.45
N MET A 5 -7.01 7.03 8.71
CA MET A 5 -7.11 5.94 7.74
C MET A 5 -8.56 5.55 7.42
N MET A 6 -9.45 5.58 8.42
CA MET A 6 -10.86 5.27 8.21
C MET A 6 -11.52 6.34 7.33
N ILE A 7 -11.26 7.62 7.62
CA ILE A 7 -11.79 8.74 6.84
C ILE A 7 -11.26 8.71 5.40
N SER A 8 -9.95 8.48 5.19
CA SER A 8 -9.39 8.39 3.84
C SER A 8 -9.88 7.17 3.05
N SER A 9 -10.16 6.05 3.72
CA SER A 9 -10.77 4.91 3.04
C SER A 9 -12.18 5.20 2.55
N LEU A 10 -12.99 5.92 3.35
CA LEU A 10 -14.34 6.32 2.96
C LEU A 10 -14.32 7.32 1.80
N THR A 11 -13.32 8.21 1.74
CA THR A 11 -13.20 9.13 0.60
C THR A 11 -12.85 8.41 -0.70
N SER A 12 -12.02 7.36 -0.65
CA SER A 12 -11.66 6.60 -1.85
C SER A 12 -12.88 5.98 -2.55
N PHE A 13 -13.88 5.51 -1.80
CA PHE A 13 -15.12 4.96 -2.36
C PHE A 13 -16.01 6.01 -3.04
N LEU A 14 -15.87 7.29 -2.68
CA LEU A 14 -16.68 8.39 -3.21
C LEU A 14 -16.07 9.01 -4.48
N LEU A 15 -14.88 8.58 -4.90
CA LEU A 15 -14.18 9.13 -6.04
C LEU A 15 -14.45 8.35 -7.31
N ASN A 16 -15.06 9.03 -8.28
CA ASN A 16 -15.40 8.41 -9.57
C ASN A 16 -14.25 8.46 -10.57
N HIS A 17 -13.38 9.48 -10.49
CA HIS A 17 -12.31 9.65 -11.46
C HIS A 17 -11.10 8.76 -11.11
N PRO A 18 -10.63 7.89 -12.02
CA PRO A 18 -9.60 6.90 -11.74
C PRO A 18 -8.27 7.53 -11.29
N MET A 19 -7.92 8.71 -11.84
CA MET A 19 -6.71 9.43 -11.43
C MET A 19 -6.79 9.98 -9.99
N LEU A 20 -7.96 10.46 -9.55
CA LEU A 20 -8.18 10.95 -8.18
C LEU A 20 -8.17 9.79 -7.18
N LEU A 21 -8.82 8.68 -7.56
CA LEU A 21 -8.77 7.45 -6.79
C LEU A 21 -7.32 7.01 -6.59
N MET A 22 -6.50 7.04 -7.62
CA MET A 22 -5.10 6.63 -7.51
C MET A 22 -4.25 7.54 -6.64
N LEU A 23 -4.44 8.86 -6.77
CA LEU A 23 -3.69 9.83 -5.98
C LEU A 23 -4.07 9.75 -4.50
N THR A 24 -5.35 9.53 -4.18
CA THR A 24 -5.78 9.29 -2.80
C THR A 24 -5.27 7.98 -2.22
N LEU A 25 -5.23 6.90 -3.01
CA LEU A 25 -4.62 5.64 -2.60
C LEU A 25 -3.12 5.77 -2.34
N LEU A 26 -2.37 6.53 -3.16
CA LEU A 26 -0.95 6.78 -2.92
C LEU A 26 -0.74 7.45 -1.56
N ILE A 27 -1.47 8.52 -1.26
CA ILE A 27 -1.39 9.21 0.04
C ILE A 27 -1.79 8.27 1.19
N GLN A 28 -2.83 7.46 1.01
CA GLN A 28 -3.24 6.51 2.04
C GLN A 28 -2.15 5.46 2.32
N THR A 29 -1.51 4.92 1.27
CA THR A 29 -0.45 3.90 1.45
C THR A 29 0.78 4.45 2.15
N THR A 30 1.14 5.72 1.94
CA THR A 30 2.26 6.34 2.68
C THR A 30 1.91 6.53 4.16
N PHE A 31 0.68 6.90 4.49
CA PHE A 31 0.24 6.93 5.89
C PHE A 31 0.23 5.54 6.53
N ILE A 32 -0.20 4.50 5.80
CA ILE A 32 -0.20 3.13 6.33
C ILE A 32 1.23 2.66 6.60
N SER A 33 2.17 2.84 5.68
CA SER A 33 3.56 2.41 5.88
C SER A 33 4.21 3.11 7.06
N MET A 34 4.03 4.42 7.20
CA MET A 34 4.50 5.18 8.36
C MET A 34 3.89 4.64 9.66
N SER A 35 2.59 4.35 9.68
CA SER A 35 1.92 3.82 10.88
C SER A 35 2.49 2.47 11.33
N MET A 36 2.84 1.61 10.38
CA MET A 36 3.49 0.32 10.66
C MET A 36 4.92 0.52 11.17
N GLY A 37 5.64 1.53 10.64
CA GLY A 37 6.99 1.85 11.08
C GLY A 37 7.07 2.28 12.54
N ILE A 38 5.99 2.83 13.11
CA ILE A 38 5.95 3.17 14.53
C ILE A 38 5.53 1.97 15.40
N LEU A 39 4.82 0.98 14.84
CA LEU A 39 4.37 -0.19 15.59
C LEU A 39 5.48 -1.23 15.79
N TYR A 40 6.46 -1.28 14.90
CA TYR A 40 7.61 -2.17 14.98
C TYR A 40 8.87 -1.37 15.37
N ILE A 41 9.85 -2.01 16.02
CA ILE A 41 11.10 -1.36 16.41
C ILE A 41 12.03 -1.19 15.20
N SER A 42 11.95 -2.09 14.21
CA SER A 42 12.69 -1.98 12.95
C SER A 42 11.81 -1.49 11.82
N PHE A 43 12.32 -0.49 11.12
CA PHE A 43 11.70 0.07 9.92
C PHE A 43 11.75 -0.85 8.70
N TRP A 44 12.46 -2.00 8.76
CA TRP A 44 12.61 -2.92 7.63
C TRP A 44 11.26 -3.40 7.08
N PHE A 45 10.31 -3.76 7.94
CA PHE A 45 8.99 -4.20 7.51
C PHE A 45 8.16 -3.07 6.89
N SER A 46 8.20 -1.88 7.49
CA SER A 46 7.53 -0.68 6.97
C SER A 46 8.06 -0.28 5.59
N TYR A 47 9.38 -0.37 5.39
CA TYR A 47 10.04 -0.09 4.12
C TYR A 47 9.63 -1.08 3.02
N MET A 48 9.65 -2.39 3.29
CA MET A 48 9.24 -3.40 2.31
C MET A 48 7.76 -3.23 1.91
N MET A 49 6.88 -2.94 2.87
CA MET A 49 5.47 -2.65 2.59
C MET A 49 5.30 -1.42 1.70
N PHE A 50 6.06 -0.35 1.96
CA PHE A 50 5.98 0.87 1.16
C PHE A 50 6.35 0.63 -0.31
N LEU A 51 7.45 -0.08 -0.57
CA LEU A 51 7.90 -0.39 -1.93
C LEU A 51 6.89 -1.21 -2.72
N ILE A 52 6.34 -2.27 -2.10
CA ILE A 52 5.40 -3.17 -2.78
C ILE A 52 4.11 -2.42 -3.13
N LEU A 53 3.58 -1.62 -2.20
CA LEU A 53 2.34 -0.88 -2.39
C LEU A 53 2.49 0.20 -3.47
N ILE A 54 3.56 0.99 -3.44
CA ILE A 54 3.80 2.02 -4.46
C ILE A 54 4.02 1.39 -5.84
N GLY A 55 4.81 0.31 -5.92
CA GLY A 55 5.05 -0.38 -7.19
C GLY A 55 3.74 -0.86 -7.84
N SER A 56 2.82 -1.41 -7.05
CA SER A 56 1.52 -1.87 -7.55
C SER A 56 0.64 -0.73 -8.10
N ILE A 57 0.67 0.43 -7.44
CA ILE A 57 -0.12 1.60 -7.84
C ILE A 57 0.46 2.25 -9.11
N LEU A 58 1.79 2.29 -9.26
CA LEU A 58 2.44 2.85 -10.44
C LEU A 58 2.12 2.05 -11.72
N ILE A 59 2.07 0.73 -11.64
CA ILE A 59 1.68 -0.10 -12.79
C ILE A 59 0.21 0.18 -13.17
N LEU A 60 -0.67 0.27 -12.18
CA LEU A 60 -2.07 0.65 -12.41
C LEU A 60 -2.19 2.06 -13.03
N PHE A 61 -1.31 2.99 -12.65
CA PHE A 61 -1.25 4.35 -13.22
C PHE A 61 -1.00 4.31 -14.72
N THR A 62 0.05 3.60 -15.13
CA THR A 62 0.41 3.49 -16.54
C THR A 62 -0.68 2.85 -17.38
N TYR A 63 -1.42 1.89 -16.83
CA TYR A 63 -2.54 1.29 -17.51
C TYR A 63 -3.69 2.29 -17.71
N MET A 64 -4.13 2.97 -16.64
CA MET A 64 -5.29 3.86 -16.72
C MET A 64 -5.04 5.10 -17.59
N THR A 65 -3.83 5.68 -17.55
CA THR A 65 -3.47 6.80 -18.44
C THR A 65 -3.43 6.39 -19.91
N SER A 66 -3.13 5.12 -20.22
CA SER A 66 -3.13 4.62 -21.59
C SER A 66 -4.53 4.33 -22.17
N VAL A 67 -5.54 4.08 -21.31
CA VAL A 67 -6.88 3.64 -21.74
C VAL A 67 -7.86 4.80 -21.92
N ALA A 68 -7.72 5.89 -21.16
CA ALA A 68 -8.60 7.05 -21.27
C ALA A 68 -7.83 8.34 -21.05
N SER A 69 -7.35 8.95 -22.13
CA SER A 69 -6.66 10.24 -22.08
C SER A 69 -7.65 11.39 -22.17
N ASN A 70 -7.67 12.21 -21.10
CA ASN A 70 -8.02 13.63 -21.10
C ASN A 70 -9.48 14.07 -20.85
N GLU A 71 -10.23 13.41 -19.97
CA GLU A 71 -11.36 14.10 -19.34
C GLU A 71 -10.86 15.21 -18.41
N LYS A 72 -11.51 16.38 -18.45
CA LYS A 72 -11.10 17.53 -17.63
C LYS A 72 -11.22 17.17 -16.16
N PHE A 73 -10.10 17.28 -15.47
CA PHE A 73 -9.99 16.99 -14.05
C PHE A 73 -10.76 18.02 -13.21
N VAL A 74 -11.88 17.61 -12.64
CA VAL A 74 -12.62 18.42 -11.66
C VAL A 74 -12.41 17.82 -10.28
N ILE A 75 -11.74 18.57 -9.39
CA ILE A 75 -11.59 18.20 -7.99
C ILE A 75 -12.90 18.57 -7.29
N PRO A 76 -13.63 17.62 -6.68
CA PRO A 76 -14.82 17.95 -5.95
C PRO A 76 -14.45 18.70 -4.66
N TYR A 77 -15.21 19.75 -4.31
CA TYR A 77 -15.00 20.52 -3.07
C TYR A 77 -15.07 19.65 -1.79
N THR A 78 -15.75 18.51 -1.85
CA THR A 78 -15.80 17.51 -0.77
C THR A 78 -14.41 16.97 -0.41
N LEU A 79 -13.53 16.79 -1.39
CA LEU A 79 -12.16 16.34 -1.18
C LEU A 79 -11.33 17.37 -0.40
N ILE A 80 -11.53 18.65 -0.71
CA ILE A 80 -10.82 19.76 -0.04
C ILE A 80 -11.24 19.83 1.43
N MET A 81 -12.55 19.76 1.71
CA MET A 81 -13.08 19.74 3.07
C MET A 81 -12.53 18.56 3.90
N ILE A 82 -12.46 17.37 3.31
CA ILE A 82 -11.98 16.19 4.02
C ILE A 82 -10.47 16.28 4.29
N ASN A 83 -9.68 16.84 3.36
CA ASN A 83 -8.25 17.06 3.56
C ASN A 83 -7.97 18.06 4.71
N VAL A 84 -8.80 19.09 4.87
CA VAL A 84 -8.69 20.05 5.98
C VAL A 84 -9.05 19.38 7.32
N LEU A 85 -10.07 18.53 7.35
CA LEU A 85 -10.41 17.76 8.56
C LEU A 85 -9.29 16.78 8.94
N LEU A 86 -8.70 16.12 7.95
CA LEU A 86 -7.58 15.20 8.15
C LEU A 86 -6.35 15.89 8.73
N SER A 87 -6.02 17.11 8.28
CA SER A 87 -4.86 17.86 8.77
C SER A 87 -5.03 18.29 10.23
N LEU A 88 -6.24 18.67 10.64
CA LEU A 88 -6.54 19.02 12.04
C LEU A 88 -6.42 17.80 12.97
N ILE A 89 -6.90 16.63 12.53
CA ILE A 89 -6.79 15.38 13.31
C ILE A 89 -5.33 14.94 13.44
N LEU A 90 -4.51 15.17 12.40
CA LEU A 90 -3.07 14.88 12.45
C LEU A 90 -2.38 15.68 13.56
N ILE A 91 -2.61 16.99 13.62
CA ILE A 91 -1.99 17.89 14.61
C ILE A 91 -2.33 17.45 16.05
N PHE A 92 -3.58 17.09 16.31
CA PHE A 92 -3.99 16.60 17.63
C PHE A 92 -3.38 15.23 17.98
N SER A 93 -3.27 14.34 16.98
CA SER A 93 -2.76 12.99 17.23
C SER A 93 -1.27 12.95 17.52
N MET A 94 -0.47 13.86 16.95
CA MET A 94 0.99 13.90 17.15
C MET A 94 1.38 14.18 18.61
N LYS A 95 0.63 15.03 19.33
CA LYS A 95 0.89 15.35 20.74
C LYS A 95 0.77 14.13 21.67
N ILE A 96 -0.20 13.26 21.41
CA ILE A 96 -0.46 12.06 22.24
C ILE A 96 0.55 10.95 21.94
N PHE A 97 1.06 10.92 20.72
CA PHE A 97 1.88 9.84 20.21
C PHE A 97 3.33 9.92 20.71
N ASN A 98 3.86 11.14 20.84
CA ASN A 98 5.24 11.37 21.31
C ASN A 98 5.49 10.80 22.72
N ASN A 99 4.52 10.90 23.63
CA ASN A 99 4.69 10.43 25.01
C ASN A 99 4.64 8.90 25.16
N LYS A 100 3.98 8.17 24.25
CA LYS A 100 3.80 6.71 24.37
C LYS A 100 4.90 5.90 23.71
N ILE A 101 5.57 6.44 22.70
CA ILE A 101 6.63 5.74 21.95
C ILE A 101 7.89 5.60 22.80
N ILE A 102 8.28 6.67 23.50
CA ILE A 102 9.50 6.72 24.31
C ILE A 102 9.51 5.62 25.38
N MET A 103 8.35 5.33 25.99
CA MET A 103 8.20 4.25 26.99
C MET A 103 8.22 2.83 26.41
N LYS A 104 7.90 2.65 25.12
CA LYS A 104 7.76 1.31 24.50
C LYS A 104 8.99 0.86 23.73
N SER A 105 9.78 1.81 23.22
CA SER A 105 11.00 1.51 22.45
C SER A 105 12.08 0.79 23.25
N GLU A 106 12.16 1.05 24.57
CA GLU A 106 13.15 0.40 25.44
C GLU A 106 12.88 -1.10 25.63
N ILE A 107 11.62 -1.50 25.72
CA ILE A 107 11.20 -2.89 26.01
C ILE A 107 11.30 -3.81 24.79
N PHE A 108 11.11 -3.29 23.58
CA PHE A 108 11.01 -4.13 22.37
C PHE A 108 12.34 -4.34 21.61
N SER A 109 13.38 -3.54 21.91
CA SER A 109 14.68 -3.59 21.22
C SER A 109 15.39 -4.95 21.30
N MET A 110 15.10 -5.76 22.32
CA MET A 110 15.72 -7.07 22.52
C MET A 110 15.13 -8.22 21.68
N ASN A 111 13.91 -8.10 21.16
CA ASN A 111 13.20 -9.23 20.52
C ASN A 111 13.32 -9.29 18.99
N GLU A 112 13.93 -8.29 18.34
CA GLU A 112 13.78 -8.12 16.88
C GLU A 112 14.78 -8.88 16.00
N LYS A 113 15.95 -9.27 16.51
CA LYS A 113 16.98 -9.96 15.71
C LYS A 113 16.54 -11.35 15.20
N ILE A 114 15.37 -11.84 15.61
CA ILE A 114 14.89 -13.21 15.40
C ILE A 114 13.73 -13.31 14.39
N SER A 115 13.13 -12.20 13.92
CA SER A 115 11.87 -12.28 13.16
C SER A 115 12.04 -12.69 11.67
N LEU A 116 12.96 -12.07 10.93
CA LEU A 116 13.17 -12.38 9.50
C LEU A 116 13.83 -13.74 9.28
N SER A 117 14.82 -14.10 10.11
CA SER A 117 15.51 -15.38 10.01
C SER A 117 14.55 -16.55 10.24
N LYS A 118 13.49 -16.35 11.04
CA LYS A 118 12.47 -17.37 11.31
C LYS A 118 11.70 -17.83 10.08
N LEU A 119 11.62 -17.03 9.00
CA LEU A 119 10.95 -17.43 7.75
C LEU A 119 11.77 -18.46 6.94
N PHE A 120 13.10 -18.47 7.13
CA PHE A 120 14.03 -19.38 6.45
C PHE A 120 14.43 -20.59 7.31
N PHE A 121 14.01 -20.63 8.58
CA PHE A 121 14.18 -21.79 9.45
C PHE A 121 12.84 -22.50 9.73
N MET A 122 12.93 -23.81 9.97
CA MET A 122 11.78 -24.66 10.28
C MET A 122 11.05 -24.15 11.55
N PRO A 123 9.69 -24.19 11.61
CA PRO A 123 8.74 -24.80 10.68
C PRO A 123 8.18 -23.86 9.59
N MET A 124 8.55 -22.57 9.60
CA MET A 124 7.96 -21.59 8.68
C MET A 124 8.43 -21.74 7.22
N ASN A 125 9.46 -22.53 6.95
CA ASN A 125 9.95 -22.81 5.58
C ASN A 125 8.88 -23.32 4.62
N PHE A 126 7.85 -24.02 5.12
CA PHE A 126 6.73 -24.42 4.26
C PHE A 126 6.01 -23.22 3.64
N THR A 127 5.81 -22.15 4.42
CA THR A 127 5.20 -20.91 3.89
C THR A 127 6.07 -20.27 2.81
N PHE A 128 7.39 -20.31 2.97
CA PHE A 128 8.34 -19.80 1.98
C PHE A 128 8.34 -20.63 0.69
N ILE A 129 8.27 -21.95 0.78
CA ILE A 129 8.18 -22.83 -0.40
C ILE A 129 6.87 -22.58 -1.16
N VAL A 130 5.75 -22.44 -0.44
CA VAL A 130 4.43 -22.17 -1.05
C VAL A 130 4.41 -20.82 -1.79
N THR A 131 5.03 -19.76 -1.24
CA THR A 131 5.08 -18.45 -1.92
C THR A 131 5.90 -18.49 -3.22
N ILE A 132 7.00 -19.24 -3.25
CA ILE A 132 7.79 -19.44 -4.49
C ILE A 132 6.95 -20.15 -5.55
N ILE A 133 6.29 -21.26 -5.19
CA ILE A 133 5.44 -22.01 -6.13
C ILE A 133 4.30 -21.13 -6.65
N TYR A 134 3.68 -20.31 -5.79
CA TYR A 134 2.63 -19.37 -6.18
C TYR A 134 3.12 -18.31 -7.18
N LEU A 135 4.29 -17.71 -6.94
CA LEU A 135 4.86 -16.72 -7.86
C LEU A 135 5.21 -17.34 -9.22
N LEU A 136 5.74 -18.56 -9.24
CA LEU A 136 6.00 -19.30 -10.49
C LEU A 136 4.70 -19.59 -11.25
N TYR A 137 3.67 -20.05 -10.54
CA TYR A 137 2.37 -20.35 -11.13
C TYR A 137 1.72 -19.11 -11.75
N THR A 138 1.72 -17.98 -11.03
CA THR A 138 1.13 -16.73 -11.56
C THR A 138 1.87 -16.23 -12.81
N LEU A 139 3.21 -16.36 -12.86
CA LEU A 139 3.98 -16.04 -14.06
C LEU A 139 3.60 -16.91 -15.27
N LEU A 140 3.48 -18.23 -15.09
CA LEU A 140 3.05 -19.14 -16.15
C LEU A 140 1.65 -18.79 -16.69
N VAL A 141 0.72 -18.49 -15.78
CA VAL A 141 -0.64 -18.08 -16.15
C VAL A 141 -0.62 -16.76 -16.93
N VAL A 142 0.15 -15.76 -16.49
CA VAL A 142 0.25 -14.46 -17.19
C VAL A 142 0.82 -14.62 -18.60
N VAL A 143 1.87 -15.43 -18.78
CA VAL A 143 2.45 -15.72 -20.11
C VAL A 143 1.45 -16.43 -21.02
N LYS A 144 0.67 -17.38 -20.48
CA LYS A 144 -0.39 -18.05 -21.24
C LYS A 144 -1.49 -17.07 -21.66
N MET A 145 -1.91 -16.19 -20.77
CA MET A 145 -2.95 -15.18 -21.05
C MET A 145 -2.50 -14.15 -22.08
N SER A 146 -1.24 -13.69 -22.04
CA SER A 146 -0.71 -12.72 -23.00
C SER A 146 -0.57 -13.31 -24.42
N ASN A 147 -0.16 -14.58 -24.54
CA ASN A 147 -0.04 -15.26 -25.84
C ASN A 147 -1.40 -15.48 -26.52
N MET A 148 -2.46 -15.80 -25.77
CA MET A 148 -3.81 -15.96 -26.32
C MET A 148 -4.32 -14.66 -26.97
N LYS A 149 -4.05 -13.50 -26.34
CA LYS A 149 -4.43 -12.19 -26.89
C LYS A 149 -3.73 -11.90 -28.21
N LYS A 150 -2.42 -12.21 -28.32
CA LYS A 150 -1.65 -12.02 -29.57
C LYS A 150 -2.19 -12.87 -30.74
N LEU A 151 -2.64 -14.10 -30.46
CA LEU A 151 -3.23 -14.99 -31.47
C LEU A 151 -4.57 -14.48 -32.02
N ILE A 152 -5.37 -13.80 -31.20
CA ILE A 152 -6.66 -13.23 -31.62
C ILE A 152 -6.45 -12.02 -32.55
N PHE A 153 -5.46 -11.17 -32.28
CA PHE A 153 -5.16 -10.01 -33.13
C PHE A 153 -4.59 -10.35 -34.51
N ASN A 154 -3.92 -11.50 -34.67
CA ASN A 154 -3.36 -11.90 -35.97
C ASN A 154 -4.36 -12.61 -36.90
N LYS A 155 -5.60 -12.85 -36.46
CA LYS A 155 -6.66 -13.55 -37.23
C LYS A 155 -7.72 -12.63 -37.83
N ASN A 156 -7.68 -11.33 -37.53
CA ASN A 156 -8.52 -10.29 -38.12
C ASN A 156 -7.66 -9.41 -39.04
#